data_AF-F7CTC1-F1
#
_entry.id   AF-F7CTC1-F1
#
_cell.length_a   1.000
_cell.length_b   1.000
_cell.length_c   1.000
_cell.angle_alpha   90.00
_cell.angle_beta   90.00
_cell.angle_gamma   90.00
#
_symmetry.space_group_name_H-M   'P 1'
#
loop_
_entity.id
_entity.type
_entity.pdbx_description
1 polymer ?
#
loop_
_entity_poly.entity_id
_entity_poly.type
_entity_poly.pdbx_seq_one_letter_code
_entity_poly.pdbx_strand_id
1 'polypeptide(L)'
;MWNGTRGIHRLGGAVVPEGNQKKERKMLQFLNNHFYDVEALRGYLLQREMSKVHLKNRSFTWLEEQHGPYSAGAFFILKQGGAVKFRDKEWIRPDKYGHFSPEFWNFREVPVEAVDASDCEINYEGLDNLLLLKELQSLSLQRCPHVDDWCLSRLYPLADSLQELSLAGCPRVSERGLACLHHLQNLRRLDISDLPAVSNPGLTQILVEEMLPNCQVVGVDWAEGLKLGPEEQPQDTASPVPA
;
A
#
# COMPACT_ATOMS: atom_id res chain seq x y z
N MET A 1 60.90 52.30 -7.73
CA MET A 1 60.18 52.63 -8.98
C MET A 1 59.11 51.56 -9.21
N TRP A 2 57.88 52.01 -9.42
CA TRP A 2 56.69 51.21 -9.64
C TRP A 2 56.60 50.65 -11.07
N ASN A 3 55.95 49.48 -11.20
CA ASN A 3 54.93 49.06 -12.20
C ASN A 3 54.95 47.51 -12.27
N GLY A 4 53.90 46.73 -12.08
CA GLY A 4 52.46 47.00 -12.05
C GLY A 4 51.78 46.53 -13.35
N THR A 5 51.39 45.25 -13.44
CA THR A 5 50.22 44.82 -14.25
C THR A 5 49.66 43.48 -13.78
N ARG A 6 48.36 43.50 -13.47
CA ARG A 6 47.47 42.38 -13.13
C ARG A 6 46.97 41.66 -14.40
N GLY A 7 46.63 40.38 -14.23
CA GLY A 7 45.70 39.62 -15.08
C GLY A 7 46.06 38.13 -15.04
N ILE A 8 45.16 37.16 -14.93
CA ILE A 8 43.70 37.11 -14.89
C ILE A 8 43.37 35.78 -14.18
N HIS A 9 42.41 35.78 -13.26
CA HIS A 9 41.82 34.56 -12.71
C HIS A 9 41.33 33.63 -13.84
N ARG A 10 41.74 32.36 -13.85
CA ARG A 10 41.02 31.31 -14.57
C ARG A 10 40.65 30.19 -13.59
N LEU A 11 39.42 30.31 -13.11
CA LEU A 11 38.47 29.28 -12.68
C LEU A 11 39.09 27.91 -12.33
N GLY A 12 39.13 27.63 -11.02
CA GLY A 12 39.30 26.28 -10.51
C GLY A 12 38.25 25.36 -11.11
N GLY A 13 38.68 24.47 -12.00
CA GLY A 13 37.88 23.33 -12.40
C GLY A 13 37.59 22.51 -11.16
N ALA A 14 36.31 22.28 -10.88
CA ALA A 14 35.90 21.31 -9.89
C ALA A 14 36.52 19.96 -10.26
N VAL A 15 37.58 19.57 -9.56
CA VAL A 15 38.17 18.24 -9.66
C VAL A 15 37.13 17.30 -9.08
N VAL A 16 36.34 16.67 -9.95
CA VAL A 16 35.44 15.58 -9.57
C VAL A 16 36.33 14.48 -8.99
N PRO A 17 36.10 14.02 -7.74
CA PRO A 17 37.00 13.09 -7.09
C PRO A 17 37.11 11.79 -7.91
N GLU A 18 38.35 11.36 -8.23
CA GLU A 18 38.66 10.22 -9.11
C GLU A 18 37.95 8.91 -8.73
N GLY A 19 37.62 8.75 -7.44
CA GLY A 19 36.85 7.61 -6.94
C GLY A 19 35.43 7.53 -7.53
N ASN A 20 34.83 8.66 -7.88
CA ASN A 20 33.47 8.73 -8.43
C ASN A 20 33.46 8.32 -9.92
N GLN A 21 34.43 8.81 -10.70
CA GLN A 21 34.59 8.45 -12.11
C GLN A 21 34.87 6.95 -12.33
N LYS A 22 35.63 6.32 -11.41
CA LYS A 22 35.92 4.88 -11.49
C LYS A 22 34.69 4.02 -11.19
N LYS A 23 33.81 4.46 -10.29
CA LYS A 23 32.51 3.81 -10.01
C LYS A 23 31.57 3.95 -11.20
N GLU A 24 31.45 5.15 -11.77
CA GLU A 24 30.64 5.42 -12.95
C GLU A 24 31.09 4.57 -14.15
N ARG A 25 32.40 4.50 -14.43
CA ARG A 25 32.92 3.64 -15.52
C ARG A 25 32.60 2.16 -15.32
N LYS A 26 32.71 1.65 -14.08
CA LYS A 26 32.34 0.26 -13.77
C LYS A 26 30.84 0.01 -13.91
N MET A 27 30.01 0.97 -13.50
CA MET A 27 28.56 0.89 -13.67
C MET A 27 28.18 0.90 -15.16
N LEU A 28 28.74 1.81 -15.95
CA LEU A 28 28.48 1.89 -17.38
C LEU A 28 28.96 0.64 -18.13
N GLN A 29 30.12 0.09 -17.75
CA GLN A 29 30.58 -1.20 -18.29
C GLN A 29 29.65 -2.35 -17.92
N PHE A 30 29.16 -2.40 -16.67
CA PHE A 30 28.17 -3.37 -16.27
C PHE A 30 26.90 -3.25 -17.11
N LEU A 31 26.35 -2.03 -17.24
CA LEU A 31 25.13 -1.78 -18.01
C LEU A 31 25.29 -2.18 -19.48
N ASN A 32 26.38 -1.75 -20.12
CA ASN A 32 26.68 -2.05 -21.51
C ASN A 32 26.90 -3.55 -21.79
N ASN A 33 27.40 -4.30 -20.80
CA ASN A 33 27.64 -5.74 -20.95
C ASN A 33 26.40 -6.60 -20.66
N HIS A 34 25.40 -6.07 -19.95
CA HIS A 34 24.23 -6.85 -19.51
C HIS A 34 22.92 -6.45 -20.20
N PHE A 35 22.84 -5.25 -20.76
CA PHE A 35 21.62 -4.72 -21.38
C PHE A 35 21.93 -4.14 -22.75
N TYR A 36 21.18 -4.60 -23.76
CA TYR A 36 21.30 -4.15 -25.13
C TYR A 36 20.42 -2.92 -25.44
N ASP A 37 19.41 -2.65 -24.60
CA ASP A 37 18.58 -1.44 -24.65
C ASP A 37 18.04 -1.03 -23.26
N VAL A 38 17.33 0.09 -23.23
CA VAL A 38 16.74 0.66 -22.00
C VAL A 38 15.53 -0.16 -21.50
N GLU A 39 14.80 -0.81 -22.41
CA GLU A 39 13.64 -1.64 -22.06
C GLU A 39 14.07 -2.90 -21.30
N ALA A 40 15.15 -3.56 -21.73
CA ALA A 40 15.77 -4.70 -21.07
C ALA A 40 16.32 -4.31 -19.70
N LEU A 41 16.96 -3.14 -19.57
CA LEU A 41 17.40 -2.62 -18.27
C LEU A 41 16.19 -2.37 -17.34
N ARG A 42 15.13 -1.72 -17.85
CA ARG A 42 13.90 -1.48 -17.10
C ARG A 42 13.27 -2.78 -16.65
N GLY A 43 13.14 -3.75 -17.55
CA GLY A 43 12.60 -5.08 -17.26
C GLY A 43 13.41 -5.80 -16.18
N TYR A 44 14.74 -5.77 -16.26
CA TYR A 44 15.62 -6.35 -15.24
C TYR A 44 15.48 -5.68 -13.88
N LEU A 45 15.44 -4.35 -13.83
CA LEU A 45 15.27 -3.60 -12.57
C LEU A 45 13.93 -3.92 -11.91
N LEU A 46 12.85 -3.96 -12.70
CA LEU A 46 11.52 -4.36 -12.23
C LEU A 46 11.52 -5.80 -11.71
N GLN A 47 12.12 -6.75 -12.45
CA GLN A 47 12.21 -8.14 -12.03
C GLN A 47 12.99 -8.28 -10.72
N ARG A 48 14.07 -7.51 -10.55
CA ARG A 48 14.87 -7.49 -9.34
C ARG A 48 14.11 -6.88 -8.16
N GLU A 49 13.32 -5.85 -8.39
CA GLU A 49 12.44 -5.25 -7.38
C GLU A 49 11.36 -6.24 -6.95
N MET A 50 10.63 -6.84 -7.90
CA MET A 50 9.64 -7.88 -7.63
C MET A 50 10.25 -9.07 -6.87
N SER A 51 11.45 -9.50 -7.23
CA SER A 51 12.15 -10.59 -6.52
C SER A 51 12.42 -10.27 -5.05
N LYS A 52 12.71 -9.01 -4.72
CA LYS A 52 12.87 -8.57 -3.33
C LYS A 52 11.54 -8.61 -2.59
N VAL A 53 10.45 -8.15 -3.22
CA VAL A 53 9.10 -8.20 -2.65
C VAL A 53 8.70 -9.64 -2.36
N HIS A 54 8.86 -10.56 -3.32
CA HIS A 54 8.59 -11.98 -3.11
C HIS A 54 9.43 -12.58 -1.97
N LEU A 55 10.72 -12.22 -1.87
CA LEU A 55 11.58 -12.70 -0.80
C LEU A 55 11.09 -12.24 0.58
N LYS A 56 10.63 -10.99 0.70
CA LYS A 56 10.07 -10.44 1.96
C LYS A 56 8.72 -11.04 2.34
N ASN A 57 7.95 -11.49 1.35
CA ASN A 57 6.60 -12.05 1.52
C ASN A 57 6.57 -13.58 1.64
N ARG A 58 7.72 -14.24 1.75
CA ARG A 58 7.76 -15.69 1.94
C ARG A 58 7.02 -16.09 3.21
N SER A 59 6.33 -17.23 3.15
CA SER A 59 5.66 -17.81 4.30
C SER A 59 6.66 -18.17 5.40
N PHE A 60 6.27 -17.91 6.65
CA PHE A 60 7.02 -18.25 7.85
C PHE A 60 6.53 -19.57 8.49
N THR A 61 6.29 -20.60 7.69
CA THR A 61 5.77 -21.91 8.18
C THR A 61 6.61 -22.50 9.30
N TRP A 62 7.95 -22.43 9.21
CA TRP A 62 8.81 -22.94 10.29
C TRP A 62 8.57 -22.21 11.62
N LEU A 63 8.23 -20.93 11.56
CA LEU A 63 8.07 -20.08 12.73
C LEU A 63 6.72 -20.36 13.39
N GLU A 64 5.70 -20.63 12.58
CA GLU A 64 4.39 -21.11 13.03
C GLU A 64 4.55 -22.41 13.83
N GLU A 65 5.30 -23.38 13.31
CA GLU A 65 5.54 -24.68 13.99
C GLU A 65 6.22 -24.52 15.36
N GLN A 66 7.09 -23.51 15.53
CA GLN A 66 7.90 -23.32 16.74
C GLN A 66 7.26 -22.36 17.76
N HIS A 67 6.52 -21.35 17.30
CA HIS A 67 6.04 -20.23 18.11
C HIS A 67 4.54 -19.97 18.01
N GLY A 68 3.82 -20.75 17.21
CA GLY A 68 2.39 -20.60 16.96
C GLY A 68 2.06 -19.55 15.90
N PRO A 69 0.82 -19.57 15.39
CA PRO A 69 0.39 -18.71 14.28
C PRO A 69 0.42 -17.22 14.63
N TYR A 70 0.06 -16.85 15.87
CA TYR A 70 0.03 -15.45 16.31
C TYR A 70 1.43 -14.81 16.30
N SER A 71 2.41 -15.50 16.88
CA SER A 71 3.80 -15.02 16.89
C SER A 71 4.38 -14.94 15.48
N ALA A 72 4.07 -15.91 14.62
CA ALA A 72 4.56 -15.95 13.25
C ALA A 72 3.98 -14.80 12.41
N GLY A 73 2.66 -14.59 12.45
CA GLY A 73 2.00 -13.48 11.78
C GLY A 73 2.47 -12.12 12.32
N ALA A 74 2.59 -11.98 13.63
CA ALA A 74 3.13 -10.78 14.26
C ALA A 74 4.56 -10.45 13.80
N PHE A 75 5.45 -11.45 13.80
CA PHE A 75 6.82 -11.27 13.33
C PHE A 75 6.87 -10.84 11.86
N PHE A 76 6.07 -11.46 11.00
CA PHE A 76 5.97 -11.07 9.59
C PHE A 76 5.61 -9.59 9.44
N ILE A 77 4.55 -9.13 10.11
CA ILE A 77 4.09 -7.75 10.01
C ILE A 77 5.11 -6.76 10.55
N LEU A 78 5.73 -7.07 11.70
CA LEU A 78 6.79 -6.25 12.27
C LEU A 78 8.01 -6.18 11.34
N LYS A 79 8.34 -7.27 10.63
CA LYS A 79 9.40 -7.26 9.60
C LYS A 79 9.04 -6.45 8.36
N GLN A 80 7.76 -6.34 8.03
CA GLN A 80 7.26 -5.49 6.95
C GLN A 80 7.20 -4.01 7.33
N GLY A 81 7.51 -3.65 8.58
CA GLY A 81 7.42 -2.27 9.08
C GLY A 81 6.05 -1.90 9.67
N GLY A 82 5.11 -2.85 9.70
CA GLY A 82 3.77 -2.65 10.24
C GLY A 82 3.71 -2.79 11.77
N ALA A 83 2.51 -2.70 12.31
CA ALA A 83 2.21 -2.83 13.73
C ALA A 83 1.23 -3.96 13.99
N VAL A 84 1.32 -4.52 15.20
CA VAL A 84 0.35 -5.51 15.68
C VAL A 84 -0.12 -5.19 17.09
N LYS A 85 -1.36 -5.54 17.39
CA LYS A 85 -1.93 -5.47 18.73
C LYS A 85 -2.44 -6.85 19.12
N PHE A 86 -1.83 -7.40 20.16
CA PHE A 86 -2.30 -8.60 20.82
C PHE A 86 -3.46 -8.26 21.77
N ARG A 87 -4.35 -9.22 22.04
CA ARG A 87 -5.44 -9.06 22.99
C ARG A 87 -4.93 -8.57 24.34
N ASP A 88 -5.55 -7.51 24.86
CA ASP A 88 -5.19 -6.87 26.13
C ASP A 88 -3.71 -6.44 26.24
N LYS A 89 -3.06 -6.15 25.10
CA LYS A 89 -1.70 -5.59 25.03
C LYS A 89 -1.67 -4.26 24.29
N GLU A 90 -0.59 -3.53 24.53
CA GLU A 90 -0.25 -2.34 23.77
C GLU A 90 0.18 -2.70 22.34
N TRP A 91 0.09 -1.71 21.45
CA TRP A 91 0.59 -1.86 20.09
C TRP A 91 2.10 -2.06 20.07
N ILE A 92 2.56 -3.01 19.26
CA ILE A 92 3.97 -3.28 19.02
C ILE A 92 4.29 -2.77 17.62
N ARG A 93 5.32 -1.92 17.52
CA ARG A 93 5.80 -1.31 16.28
C ARG A 93 7.31 -1.37 16.21
N PRO A 94 7.89 -1.50 15.01
CA PRO A 94 9.32 -1.29 14.80
C PRO A 94 9.70 0.17 15.05
N ASP A 95 10.89 0.39 15.59
CA ASP A 95 11.52 1.69 15.62
C ASP A 95 12.01 2.11 14.21
N LYS A 96 12.56 3.32 14.10
CA LYS A 96 13.13 3.84 12.84
C LYS A 96 14.28 3.02 12.25
N TYR A 97 14.82 2.07 13.01
CA TYR A 97 15.88 1.15 12.59
C TYR A 97 15.35 -0.27 12.30
N GLY A 98 14.04 -0.50 12.47
CA GLY A 98 13.41 -1.80 12.27
C GLY A 98 13.52 -2.75 13.47
N HIS A 99 13.92 -2.26 14.65
CA HIS A 99 13.90 -3.06 15.88
C HIS A 99 12.54 -2.99 16.55
N PHE A 100 12.06 -4.12 17.05
CA PHE A 100 10.80 -4.21 17.80
C PHE A 100 11.01 -5.06 19.04
N SER A 101 10.16 -4.86 20.04
CA SER A 101 10.29 -5.51 21.35
C SER A 101 10.27 -7.03 21.21
N PRO A 102 11.23 -7.80 21.75
CA PRO A 102 11.23 -9.26 21.67
C PRO A 102 10.21 -9.89 22.63
N GLU A 103 9.55 -9.10 23.48
CA GLU A 103 8.63 -9.62 24.48
C GLU A 103 7.39 -10.30 23.89
N PHE A 104 7.03 -9.99 22.64
CA PHE A 104 5.89 -10.62 21.97
C PHE A 104 6.08 -12.12 21.77
N TRP A 105 7.31 -12.65 21.81
CA TRP A 105 7.56 -14.09 21.79
C TRP A 105 6.97 -14.84 22.99
N ASN A 106 6.60 -14.11 24.05
CA ASN A 106 5.92 -14.64 25.23
C ASN A 106 4.39 -14.68 25.06
N PHE A 107 3.84 -14.11 23.99
CA PHE A 107 2.40 -13.99 23.72
C PHE A 107 1.86 -15.11 22.82
N ARG A 108 2.47 -16.31 22.87
CA ARG A 108 2.17 -17.41 21.94
C ARG A 108 0.71 -17.83 21.90
N GLU A 109 0.04 -17.77 23.05
CA GLU A 109 -1.37 -18.12 23.23
C GLU A 109 -2.31 -16.90 23.26
N VAL A 110 -1.75 -15.69 23.06
CA VAL A 110 -2.53 -14.46 23.03
C VAL A 110 -2.81 -14.16 21.56
N PRO A 111 -4.09 -14.06 21.15
CA PRO A 111 -4.41 -13.78 19.76
C PRO A 111 -4.02 -12.35 19.38
N VAL A 112 -3.71 -12.17 18.09
CA VAL A 112 -3.59 -10.85 17.48
C VAL A 112 -4.99 -10.37 17.09
N GLU A 113 -5.40 -9.22 17.59
CA GLU A 113 -6.74 -8.65 17.35
C GLU A 113 -6.72 -7.49 16.35
N ALA A 114 -5.60 -6.80 16.22
CA ALA A 114 -5.47 -5.74 15.22
C ALA A 114 -4.09 -5.74 14.54
N VAL A 115 -4.09 -5.46 13.25
CA VAL A 115 -2.92 -5.33 12.40
C VAL A 115 -3.00 -4.01 11.66
N ASP A 116 -1.91 -3.25 11.70
CA ASP A 116 -1.70 -2.07 10.88
C ASP A 116 -0.52 -2.34 9.96
N ALA A 117 -0.81 -2.74 8.73
CA ALA A 117 0.17 -2.99 7.69
C ALA A 117 0.16 -1.88 6.63
N SER A 118 -0.20 -0.66 7.03
CA SER A 118 -0.18 0.50 6.15
C SER A 118 1.23 0.73 5.59
N ASP A 119 1.33 1.11 4.33
CA ASP A 119 2.58 1.34 3.58
C ASP A 119 3.50 0.11 3.46
N CYS A 120 3.05 -1.08 3.84
CA CYS A 120 3.83 -2.31 3.70
C CYS A 120 3.80 -2.85 2.26
N GLU A 121 4.90 -3.46 1.83
CA GLU A 121 5.01 -4.14 0.53
C GLU A 121 4.39 -5.56 0.57
N ILE A 122 3.20 -5.72 1.17
CA ILE A 122 2.51 -7.01 1.26
C ILE A 122 1.89 -7.36 -0.10
N ASN A 123 2.14 -8.58 -0.57
CA ASN A 123 1.55 -9.13 -1.80
C ASN A 123 0.63 -10.32 -1.48
N TYR A 124 0.08 -10.94 -2.53
CA TYR A 124 -0.77 -12.11 -2.44
C TYR A 124 -0.18 -13.25 -1.58
N GLU A 125 1.11 -13.57 -1.75
CA GLU A 125 1.78 -14.66 -1.00
C GLU A 125 1.99 -14.27 0.47
N GLY A 126 2.34 -13.01 0.73
CA GLY A 126 2.60 -12.54 2.09
C GLY A 126 1.35 -12.46 2.94
N LEU A 127 0.20 -12.22 2.32
CA LEU A 127 -1.10 -12.17 2.99
C LEU A 127 -1.41 -13.49 3.72
N ASP A 128 -0.89 -14.63 3.26
CA ASP A 128 -1.09 -15.94 3.91
C ASP A 128 -0.62 -15.96 5.37
N ASN A 129 0.39 -15.17 5.72
CA ASN A 129 0.87 -15.05 7.11
C ASN A 129 -0.16 -14.34 8.02
N LEU A 130 -1.10 -13.58 7.47
CA LEU A 130 -2.18 -12.92 8.20
C LEU A 130 -3.44 -13.80 8.30
N LEU A 131 -3.67 -14.70 7.33
CA LEU A 131 -4.89 -15.53 7.28
C LEU A 131 -4.97 -16.56 8.41
N LEU A 132 -3.86 -16.79 9.11
CA LEU A 132 -3.79 -17.66 10.30
C LEU A 132 -4.29 -16.96 11.58
N LEU A 133 -4.42 -15.62 11.57
CA LEU A 133 -4.87 -14.84 12.71
C LEU A 133 -6.40 -14.86 12.80
N LYS A 134 -6.96 -15.99 13.25
CA LYS A 134 -8.41 -16.26 13.19
C LYS A 134 -9.26 -15.31 14.04
N GLU A 135 -8.67 -14.65 15.03
CA GLU A 135 -9.31 -13.68 15.91
C GLU A 135 -9.06 -12.23 15.50
N LEU A 136 -8.50 -11.98 14.31
CA LEU A 136 -8.20 -10.65 13.82
C LEU A 136 -9.50 -9.85 13.59
N GLN A 137 -9.64 -8.73 14.28
CA GLN A 137 -10.82 -7.86 14.23
C GLN A 137 -10.59 -6.62 13.38
N SER A 138 -9.36 -6.10 13.34
CA SER A 138 -9.03 -4.87 12.59
C SER A 138 -7.80 -5.09 11.71
N LEU A 139 -7.92 -4.77 10.43
CA LEU A 139 -6.85 -4.88 9.44
C LEU A 139 -6.74 -3.60 8.61
N SER A 140 -5.63 -2.87 8.78
CA SER A 140 -5.27 -1.77 7.87
C SER A 140 -4.27 -2.23 6.83
N LEU A 141 -4.63 -2.06 5.56
CA LEU A 141 -3.77 -2.30 4.38
C LEU A 141 -3.59 -1.00 3.57
N GLN A 142 -3.64 0.16 4.24
CA GLN A 142 -3.60 1.44 3.54
C GLN A 142 -2.32 1.60 2.71
N ARG A 143 -2.45 2.15 1.50
CA ARG A 143 -1.31 2.50 0.63
C ARG A 143 -0.36 1.33 0.34
N CYS A 144 -0.85 0.09 0.42
CA CYS A 144 -0.07 -1.10 0.08
C CYS A 144 0.05 -1.24 -1.46
N PRO A 145 1.24 -1.09 -2.06
CA PRO A 145 1.40 -1.01 -3.52
C PRO A 145 1.14 -2.32 -4.26
N HIS A 146 1.11 -3.45 -3.54
CA HIS A 146 0.99 -4.79 -4.11
C HIS A 146 -0.28 -5.53 -3.68
N VAL A 147 -1.15 -4.90 -2.89
CA VAL A 147 -2.48 -5.43 -2.58
C VAL A 147 -3.40 -5.16 -3.78
N ASP A 148 -3.96 -6.22 -4.33
CA ASP A 148 -4.84 -6.21 -5.51
C ASP A 148 -6.11 -7.05 -5.29
N ASP A 149 -6.94 -7.18 -6.31
CA ASP A 149 -8.18 -7.95 -6.26
C ASP A 149 -7.98 -9.41 -5.85
N TRP A 150 -6.86 -10.03 -6.25
CA TRP A 150 -6.53 -11.41 -5.88
C TRP A 150 -6.23 -11.51 -4.38
N CYS A 151 -5.55 -10.52 -3.81
CA CYS A 151 -5.34 -10.44 -2.37
C CYS A 151 -6.68 -10.39 -1.62
N LEU A 152 -7.64 -9.58 -2.06
CA LEU A 152 -8.95 -9.46 -1.40
C LEU A 152 -9.75 -10.77 -1.44
N SER A 153 -9.66 -11.53 -2.53
CA SER A 153 -10.31 -12.84 -2.64
C SER A 153 -9.84 -13.86 -1.59
N ARG A 154 -8.69 -13.62 -0.96
CA ARG A 154 -8.09 -14.51 0.05
C ARG A 154 -8.50 -14.17 1.49
N LEU A 155 -9.25 -13.09 1.72
CA LEU A 155 -9.62 -12.67 3.07
C LEU A 155 -10.75 -13.51 3.70
N TYR A 156 -11.39 -14.41 2.95
CA TYR A 156 -12.46 -15.28 3.44
C TYR A 156 -12.16 -16.05 4.74
N PRO A 157 -10.91 -16.47 5.06
CA PRO A 157 -10.63 -17.18 6.31
C PRO A 157 -10.72 -16.31 7.57
N LEU A 158 -10.94 -15.00 7.41
CA LEU A 158 -11.18 -14.01 8.46
C LEU A 158 -12.65 -13.57 8.52
N ALA A 159 -13.54 -14.20 7.72
CA ALA A 159 -14.95 -13.82 7.62
C ALA A 159 -15.69 -13.80 8.96
N ASP A 160 -15.32 -14.71 9.87
CA ASP A 160 -15.98 -14.85 11.17
C ASP A 160 -15.50 -13.83 12.22
N SER A 161 -14.37 -13.14 12.00
CA SER A 161 -13.73 -12.28 13.01
C SER A 161 -13.52 -10.83 12.61
N LEU A 162 -13.26 -10.58 11.31
CA LEU A 162 -12.89 -9.26 10.84
C LEU A 162 -14.07 -8.28 10.90
N GLN A 163 -13.85 -7.15 11.56
CA GLN A 163 -14.84 -6.10 11.80
C GLN A 163 -14.45 -4.77 11.14
N GLU A 164 -13.16 -4.49 11.01
CA GLU A 164 -12.65 -3.27 10.39
C GLU A 164 -11.62 -3.61 9.33
N LEU A 165 -11.82 -3.09 8.13
CA LEU A 165 -10.87 -3.23 7.02
C LEU A 165 -10.63 -1.86 6.40
N SER A 166 -9.37 -1.49 6.23
CA SER A 166 -9.00 -0.29 5.48
C SER A 166 -8.16 -0.65 4.27
N LEU A 167 -8.65 -0.26 3.09
CA LEU A 167 -7.97 -0.40 1.81
C LEU A 167 -7.54 0.95 1.22
N ALA A 168 -7.69 2.03 1.98
CA ALA A 168 -7.49 3.38 1.49
C ALA A 168 -6.14 3.57 0.78
N GLY A 169 -6.15 4.19 -0.39
CA GLY A 169 -4.93 4.46 -1.16
C GLY A 169 -4.28 3.25 -1.83
N CYS A 170 -4.92 2.07 -1.83
CA CYS A 170 -4.39 0.89 -2.54
C CYS A 170 -4.54 1.05 -4.07
N PRO A 171 -3.45 1.13 -4.84
CA PRO A 171 -3.51 1.53 -6.24
C PRO A 171 -4.04 0.45 -7.19
N ARG A 172 -4.16 -0.81 -6.73
CA ARG A 172 -4.48 -1.97 -7.56
C ARG A 172 -5.79 -2.67 -7.17
N VAL A 173 -6.51 -2.11 -6.19
CA VAL A 173 -7.83 -2.61 -5.80
C VAL A 173 -8.89 -1.96 -6.69
N SER A 174 -9.64 -2.78 -7.40
CA SER A 174 -10.74 -2.37 -8.27
C SER A 174 -12.10 -2.77 -7.70
N GLU A 175 -13.18 -2.42 -8.42
CA GLU A 175 -14.53 -2.85 -8.09
C GLU A 175 -14.65 -4.38 -8.03
N ARG A 176 -13.85 -5.10 -8.81
CA ARG A 176 -13.85 -6.58 -8.81
C ARG A 176 -13.31 -7.15 -7.52
N GLY A 177 -12.24 -6.57 -6.97
CA GLY A 177 -11.67 -6.98 -5.69
C GLY A 177 -12.61 -6.66 -4.54
N LEU A 178 -13.24 -5.49 -4.56
CA LEU A 178 -14.26 -5.11 -3.57
C LEU A 178 -15.47 -6.05 -3.61
N ALA A 179 -15.87 -6.51 -4.80
CA ALA A 179 -16.91 -7.52 -4.95
C ALA A 179 -16.55 -8.86 -4.28
N CYS A 180 -15.28 -9.19 -4.08
CA CYS A 180 -14.87 -10.41 -3.37
C CYS A 180 -15.08 -10.32 -1.84
N LEU A 181 -15.33 -9.13 -1.28
CA LEU A 181 -15.50 -8.94 0.16
C LEU A 181 -16.86 -9.41 0.69
N HIS A 182 -17.78 -9.88 -0.17
CA HIS A 182 -19.12 -10.34 0.24
C HIS A 182 -19.13 -11.45 1.30
N HIS A 183 -18.02 -12.16 1.51
CA HIS A 183 -17.93 -13.17 2.56
C HIS A 183 -17.77 -12.57 3.97
N LEU A 184 -17.32 -11.32 4.09
CA LEU A 184 -16.99 -10.67 5.36
C LEU A 184 -18.24 -10.09 6.06
N GLN A 185 -19.22 -10.94 6.37
CA GLN A 185 -20.53 -10.51 6.88
C GLN A 185 -20.49 -9.88 8.28
N ASN A 186 -19.39 -10.07 9.02
CA ASN A 186 -19.15 -9.43 10.33
C ASN A 186 -18.46 -8.05 10.22
N LEU A 187 -18.12 -7.62 9.00
CA LEU A 187 -17.47 -6.34 8.77
C LEU A 187 -18.43 -5.19 9.13
N ARG A 188 -17.95 -4.27 9.95
CA ARG A 188 -18.68 -3.11 10.46
C ARG A 188 -18.17 -1.81 9.87
N ARG A 189 -16.91 -1.78 9.43
CA ARG A 189 -16.29 -0.62 8.82
C ARG A 189 -15.38 -1.04 7.67
N LEU A 190 -15.57 -0.42 6.52
CA LEU A 190 -14.73 -0.57 5.35
C LEU A 190 -14.33 0.81 4.82
N ASP A 191 -13.02 1.08 4.78
CA ASP A 191 -12.47 2.31 4.18
C ASP A 191 -11.95 2.03 2.77
N ILE A 192 -12.60 2.64 1.77
CA ILE A 192 -12.26 2.57 0.34
C ILE A 192 -11.85 3.92 -0.23
N SER A 193 -11.34 4.83 0.61
CA SER A 193 -10.86 6.15 0.17
C SER A 193 -9.72 6.02 -0.85
N ASP A 194 -9.68 6.93 -1.82
CA ASP A 194 -8.55 7.09 -2.74
C ASP A 194 -8.12 5.80 -3.46
N LEU A 195 -9.07 5.04 -4.00
CA LEU A 195 -8.79 3.86 -4.84
C LEU A 195 -8.73 4.24 -6.33
N PRO A 196 -7.55 4.49 -6.92
CA PRO A 196 -7.44 5.01 -8.29
C PRO A 196 -7.85 4.02 -9.38
N ALA A 197 -7.96 2.73 -9.06
CA ALA A 197 -8.41 1.70 -10.00
C ALA A 197 -9.95 1.51 -9.98
N VAL A 198 -10.67 2.21 -9.10
CA VAL A 198 -12.14 2.26 -9.07
C VAL A 198 -12.60 3.36 -10.03
N SER A 199 -13.31 2.97 -11.08
CA SER A 199 -13.77 3.88 -12.15
C SER A 199 -15.08 4.57 -11.81
N ASN A 200 -15.99 3.89 -11.10
CA ASN A 200 -17.28 4.47 -10.71
C ASN A 200 -17.56 4.29 -9.21
N PRO A 201 -16.97 5.16 -8.37
CA PRO A 201 -17.03 4.98 -6.92
C PRO A 201 -18.45 5.02 -6.32
N GLY A 202 -19.37 5.81 -6.90
CA GLY A 202 -20.75 5.86 -6.43
C GLY A 202 -21.50 4.55 -6.66
N LEU A 203 -21.32 3.92 -7.83
CA LEU A 203 -21.88 2.59 -8.08
C LEU A 203 -21.19 1.51 -7.22
N THR A 204 -19.88 1.63 -7.01
CA THR A 204 -19.11 0.74 -6.14
C THR A 204 -19.62 0.80 -4.70
N GLN A 205 -19.90 2.00 -4.18
CA GLN A 205 -20.46 2.18 -2.85
C GLN A 205 -21.78 1.43 -2.71
N ILE A 206 -22.73 1.67 -3.62
CA ILE A 206 -24.05 1.01 -3.59
C ILE A 206 -23.88 -0.51 -3.61
N LEU A 207 -23.02 -1.03 -4.49
CA LEU A 207 -22.76 -2.47 -4.59
C LEU A 207 -22.19 -3.05 -3.28
N VAL A 208 -21.24 -2.35 -2.66
CA VAL A 208 -20.62 -2.79 -1.40
C VAL A 208 -21.62 -2.72 -0.24
N GLU A 209 -22.41 -1.67 -0.15
CA GLU A 209 -23.45 -1.51 0.89
C GLU A 209 -24.54 -2.59 0.77
N GLU A 210 -24.96 -2.95 -0.45
CA GLU A 210 -25.90 -4.05 -0.68
C GLU A 210 -25.32 -5.42 -0.28
N MET A 211 -24.03 -5.65 -0.53
CA MET A 211 -23.37 -6.91 -0.19
C MET A 211 -23.03 -7.04 1.31
N LEU A 212 -22.79 -5.91 1.98
CA LEU A 212 -22.38 -5.82 3.38
C LEU A 212 -23.33 -4.86 4.13
N PRO A 213 -24.60 -5.24 4.34
CA PRO A 213 -25.65 -4.33 4.80
C PRO A 213 -25.44 -3.79 6.23
N ASN A 214 -24.58 -4.44 7.02
CA ASN A 214 -24.24 -4.01 8.38
C ASN A 214 -22.88 -3.28 8.45
N CYS A 215 -22.26 -2.98 7.31
CA CYS A 215 -20.95 -2.35 7.21
C CYS A 215 -21.07 -0.88 6.84
N GLN A 216 -20.43 -0.01 7.61
CA GLN A 216 -20.23 1.39 7.25
C GLN A 216 -19.11 1.51 6.22
N VAL A 217 -19.44 1.97 5.01
CA VAL A 217 -18.46 2.29 3.97
C VAL A 217 -18.02 3.75 4.09
N VAL A 218 -16.70 4.00 4.10
CA VAL A 218 -16.08 5.33 4.21
C VAL A 218 -15.20 5.59 2.99
N GLY A 219 -14.96 6.86 2.67
CA GLY A 219 -14.08 7.24 1.55
C GLY A 219 -14.80 7.39 0.23
N VAL A 220 -16.11 7.66 0.29
CA VAL A 220 -17.03 7.72 -0.85
C VAL A 220 -17.37 9.14 -1.27
N ASP A 221 -16.61 10.14 -0.81
CA ASP A 221 -16.76 11.58 -1.13
C ASP A 221 -16.42 11.93 -2.60
N TRP A 222 -16.72 11.04 -3.54
CA TRP A 222 -16.65 11.23 -4.98
C TRP A 222 -17.83 12.06 -5.52
N ALA A 223 -18.79 12.38 -4.65
CA ALA A 223 -20.01 13.14 -4.95
C ALA A 223 -19.76 14.62 -5.33
N GLU A 224 -18.55 15.15 -5.17
CA GLU A 224 -18.19 16.48 -5.68
C GLU A 224 -18.30 16.56 -7.23
N GLY A 225 -18.23 15.43 -7.95
CA GLY A 225 -18.35 15.34 -9.40
C GLY A 225 -19.76 15.12 -9.96
N LEU A 226 -20.76 14.85 -9.11
CA LEU A 226 -22.15 14.57 -9.51
C LEU A 226 -23.12 15.72 -9.22
N LYS A 227 -22.62 16.94 -9.01
CA LYS A 227 -23.46 18.14 -9.11
C LYS A 227 -23.98 18.21 -10.54
N LEU A 228 -25.14 17.61 -10.77
CA LEU A 228 -26.00 17.84 -11.93
C LEU A 228 -26.05 19.37 -12.10
N GLY A 229 -25.49 19.85 -13.21
CA GLY A 229 -25.55 21.26 -13.54
C GLY A 229 -27.01 21.72 -13.50
N PRO A 230 -27.29 22.97 -13.07
CA PRO A 230 -28.66 23.44 -12.98
C PRO A 230 -29.34 23.26 -14.34
N GLU A 231 -30.51 22.61 -14.34
CA GLU A 231 -31.36 22.50 -15.53
C GLU A 231 -31.62 23.91 -16.07
N GLU A 232 -31.09 24.21 -17.25
CA GLU A 232 -31.46 25.41 -17.99
C GLU A 232 -32.92 25.25 -18.43
N GLN A 233 -33.83 25.86 -17.65
CA GLN A 233 -35.20 26.06 -18.10
C GLN A 233 -35.18 26.94 -19.36
N PRO A 234 -35.94 26.59 -20.42
CA PRO A 234 -36.00 27.41 -21.62
C PRO A 234 -36.62 28.77 -21.27
N GLN A 235 -35.89 29.86 -21.51
CA GLN A 235 -36.42 31.21 -21.38
C GLN A 235 -37.43 31.47 -22.50
N ASP A 236 -38.71 31.56 -22.13
CA ASP A 236 -39.76 32.13 -22.97
C ASP A 236 -39.41 33.58 -23.32
N THR A 237 -39.03 33.80 -24.57
CA THR A 237 -38.85 35.15 -25.14
C THR A 237 -40.15 35.59 -25.80
N ALA A 238 -41.04 36.18 -25.01
CA ALA A 238 -42.15 36.97 -25.53
C ALA A 238 -42.22 38.30 -24.76
N SER A 239 -41.57 39.33 -25.29
CA SER A 239 -41.85 40.72 -24.90
C SER A 239 -42.83 41.34 -25.90
N PRO A 240 -43.84 42.11 -25.43
CA PRO A 240 -44.85 42.69 -26.30
C PRO A 240 -44.35 43.99 -26.95
N VAL A 241 -44.76 44.20 -28.21
CA VAL A 241 -44.49 45.40 -29.00
C VAL A 241 -45.37 46.56 -28.48
N PRO A 242 -44.83 47.75 -28.15
CA PRO A 242 -45.64 48.91 -27.82
C PRO A 242 -46.17 49.62 -29.07
N ALA A 243 -47.33 50.25 -28.90
CA ALA A 243 -48.18 50.90 -29.91
C ALA A 243 -47.57 52.12 -30.61
#